data_AF-A0A0F9AYK0-F1
#
_entry.id   AF-A0A0F9AYK0-F1
#
_cell.length_a   1.000
_cell.length_b   1.000
_cell.length_c   1.000
_cell.angle_alpha   90.00
_cell.angle_beta   90.00
_cell.angle_gamma   90.00
#
_symmetry.space_group_name_H-M   'P 1'
#
loop_
_entity.id
_entity.type
_entity.pdbx_description
1 polymer ?
#
loop_
_entity_poly.entity_id
_entity_poly.type
_entity_poly.pdbx_seq_one_letter_code
_entity_poly.pdbx_strand_id
1 'polypeptide(L)'
;MNHRNGSYSRNFTLKGIGDVKVAVPRDRKGEFETQVIPRSKRYEAELRQDLSFMFLTGVSTRTLSMMSERLIGRKVSPTEVSNANKELIDAVEKWRT
;
A
#
# COMPACT_ATOMS: atom_id res chain seq x y z
N MET A 1 0.77 -33.60 3.02
CA MET A 1 -0.23 -33.16 2.02
C MET A 1 -0.61 -31.72 2.28
N ASN A 2 -0.76 -30.88 1.25
CA ASN A 2 -1.22 -29.50 1.42
C ASN A 2 -2.75 -29.44 1.34
N HIS A 3 -3.40 -28.57 2.11
CA HIS A 3 -4.86 -28.43 2.18
C HIS A 3 -5.24 -27.03 2.68
N ARG A 4 -6.50 -26.62 2.46
CA ARG A 4 -7.03 -25.35 2.98
C ARG A 4 -7.01 -25.34 4.51
N ASN A 5 -6.48 -24.29 5.10
CA ASN A 5 -6.31 -24.14 6.55
C ASN A 5 -6.92 -22.82 7.05
N GLY A 6 -8.17 -22.58 6.65
CA GLY A 6 -8.93 -21.38 7.01
C GLY A 6 -8.56 -20.12 6.21
N SER A 7 -8.76 -18.97 6.84
CA SER A 7 -8.47 -17.64 6.30
C SER A 7 -8.03 -16.69 7.41
N TYR A 8 -7.34 -15.62 7.05
CA TYR A 8 -7.02 -14.52 7.97
C TYR A 8 -7.67 -13.22 7.49
N SER A 9 -8.04 -12.36 8.44
CA SER A 9 -8.55 -11.03 8.13
C SER A 9 -7.41 -10.09 7.78
N ARG A 10 -7.60 -9.28 6.75
CA ARG A 10 -6.64 -8.28 6.30
C ARG A 10 -7.39 -7.02 5.88
N ASN A 11 -6.80 -5.87 6.20
CA ASN A 11 -7.25 -4.58 5.69
C ASN A 11 -6.50 -4.27 4.39
N PHE A 12 -7.24 -3.89 3.35
CA PHE A 12 -6.68 -3.48 2.07
C PHE A 12 -7.42 -2.24 1.58
N THR A 13 -6.67 -1.19 1.28
CA THR A 13 -7.24 0.09 0.87
C THR A 13 -7.40 0.16 -0.65
N LEU A 14 -8.63 0.41 -1.10
CA LEU A 14 -8.98 0.59 -2.49
C LEU A 14 -9.18 2.08 -2.79
N LYS A 15 -8.72 2.54 -3.95
CA LYS A 15 -8.91 3.91 -4.39
C LYS A 15 -10.41 4.20 -4.55
N GLY A 16 -10.86 5.34 -4.02
CA GLY A 16 -12.27 5.77 -4.08
C GLY A 16 -13.24 5.04 -3.14
N ILE A 17 -12.82 3.97 -2.47
CA ILE A 17 -13.65 3.21 -1.52
C ILE A 17 -13.12 3.34 -0.09
N GLY A 18 -11.80 3.35 0.09
CA GLY A 18 -11.16 3.35 1.40
C GLY A 18 -10.77 1.96 1.88
N ASP A 19 -10.66 1.80 3.20
CA ASP A 19 -10.17 0.56 3.81
C ASP A 19 -11.24 -0.55 3.79
N VAL A 20 -10.91 -1.69 3.18
CA VAL A 20 -11.80 -2.85 3.06
C VAL A 20 -11.22 -4.04 3.82
N LYS A 21 -12.07 -4.69 4.63
CA LYS A 21 -11.73 -5.95 5.30
C LYS A 21 -11.94 -7.11 4.35
N VAL A 22 -10.87 -7.87 4.10
CA VAL A 22 -10.89 -9.06 3.25
C VAL A 22 -10.48 -10.29 4.05
N ALA A 23 -11.13 -11.42 3.77
CA ALA A 23 -10.77 -12.72 4.32
C ALA A 23 -9.86 -13.45 3.31
N VAL A 24 -8.55 -13.42 3.56
CA VAL A 24 -7.57 -14.04 2.66
C VAL A 24 -7.42 -15.52 3.02
N PRO A 25 -7.67 -16.45 2.09
CA PRO A 25 -7.51 -17.87 2.37
C PRO A 25 -6.04 -18.21 2.58
N ARG A 26 -5.79 -19.26 3.37
CA ARG A 26 -4.46 -19.82 3.60
C ARG A 26 -4.51 -21.33 3.49
N ASP A 27 -3.40 -21.91 3.06
CA ASP A 27 -3.17 -23.34 3.04
C ASP A 27 -2.36 -23.77 4.29
N ARG A 28 -2.21 -25.07 4.48
CA ARG A 28 -1.47 -25.63 5.63
C ARG A 28 0.02 -25.33 5.53
N LYS A 29 0.57 -25.34 4.32
CA LYS A 29 2.00 -25.12 4.07
C LYS A 29 2.39 -23.65 3.91
N GLY A 30 1.43 -22.74 3.71
CA GLY A 30 1.71 -21.32 3.48
C GLY A 30 2.21 -21.01 2.06
N GLU A 31 2.00 -21.92 1.11
CA GLU A 31 2.40 -21.82 -0.29
C GLU A 31 1.35 -21.06 -1.13
N PHE A 32 0.14 -20.85 -0.60
CA PHE A 32 -0.91 -20.14 -1.32
C PHE A 32 -0.62 -18.63 -1.41
N GLU A 33 -0.65 -18.10 -2.64
CA GLU A 33 -0.55 -16.67 -2.90
C GLU A 33 -1.72 -16.17 -3.75
N THR A 34 -2.35 -15.10 -3.30
CA THR A 34 -3.46 -14.43 -3.99
C THR A 34 -2.96 -13.68 -5.23
N GLN A 35 -3.60 -13.90 -6.37
CA GLN A 35 -3.27 -13.20 -7.62
C GLN A 35 -3.79 -11.75 -7.67
N VAL A 36 -4.91 -11.47 -6.99
CA VAL A 36 -5.58 -10.16 -7.03
C VAL A 36 -5.03 -9.19 -5.99
N ILE A 37 -4.83 -9.65 -4.75
CA ILE A 37 -4.32 -8.84 -3.65
C ILE A 37 -2.91 -9.31 -3.33
N PRO A 38 -1.85 -8.63 -3.79
CA PRO A 38 -0.49 -9.12 -3.58
C PRO A 38 -0.17 -9.28 -2.09
N ARG A 39 0.69 -10.24 -1.76
CA ARG A 39 1.14 -10.47 -0.38
C ARG A 39 1.80 -9.20 0.18
N SER A 40 1.52 -8.90 1.45
CA SER A 40 2.09 -7.76 2.21
C SER A 40 1.78 -6.33 1.72
N LYS A 41 1.15 -6.13 0.56
CA LYS A 41 0.72 -4.80 0.08
C LYS A 41 -0.54 -4.29 0.79
N ARG A 42 -0.56 -3.06 1.29
CA ARG A 42 -1.72 -2.57 2.08
C ARG A 42 -2.74 -1.78 1.27
N TYR A 43 -2.42 -1.46 0.02
CA TYR A 43 -3.23 -0.64 -0.86
C TYR A 43 -2.85 -0.92 -2.31
N GLU A 44 -3.71 -0.48 -3.22
CA GLU A 44 -3.53 -0.61 -4.67
C GLU A 44 -2.28 0.12 -5.18
N ALA A 45 -1.72 -0.37 -6.28
CA ALA A 45 -0.56 0.25 -6.90
C ALA A 45 -0.84 1.68 -7.38
N GLU A 46 -2.05 1.97 -7.84
CA GLU A 46 -2.46 3.30 -8.29
C GLU A 46 -2.46 4.31 -7.14
N LEU A 47 -2.94 3.91 -5.96
CA LEU A 47 -2.92 4.75 -4.77
C LEU A 47 -1.48 5.08 -4.32
N ARG A 48 -0.56 4.14 -4.52
CA ARG A 48 0.88 4.38 -4.33
C ARG A 48 1.39 5.44 -5.31
N GLN A 49 1.02 5.34 -6.58
CA GLN A 49 1.43 6.29 -7.62
C GLN A 49 0.91 7.70 -7.33
N ASP A 50 -0.33 7.84 -6.88
CA ASP A 50 -0.90 9.13 -6.48
C ASP A 50 -0.11 9.75 -5.31
N LEU A 51 0.24 8.95 -4.30
CA LEU A 51 1.09 9.39 -3.18
C LEU A 51 2.48 9.85 -3.64
N SER A 52 3.07 9.12 -4.60
CA SER A 52 4.35 9.49 -5.21
C SER A 52 4.27 10.77 -6.03
N PHE A 53 3.22 10.92 -6.83
CA PHE A 53 2.99 12.12 -7.63
C PHE A 53 2.85 13.35 -6.74
N MET A 54 2.00 13.28 -5.71
CA MET A 54 1.83 14.41 -4.79
C MET A 54 3.14 14.78 -4.08
N PHE A 55 3.91 13.79 -3.64
CA PHE A 55 5.22 14.04 -3.02
C PHE A 55 6.18 14.73 -3.98
N LEU A 56 6.25 14.26 -5.25
CA LEU A 56 7.06 14.88 -6.30
C LEU A 56 6.65 16.32 -6.62
N THR A 57 5.36 16.62 -6.55
CA THR A 57 4.85 17.99 -6.74
C THR A 57 5.11 18.92 -5.55
N GLY A 58 5.83 18.45 -4.53
CA GLY A 58 6.24 19.27 -3.38
C GLY A 58 5.30 19.20 -2.18
N VAL A 59 4.30 18.31 -2.18
CA VAL A 59 3.45 18.10 -1.01
C VAL A 59 4.24 17.37 0.07
N SER A 60 4.41 18.02 1.24
CA SER A 60 5.14 17.41 2.35
C SER A 60 4.50 16.10 2.83
N THR A 61 5.31 15.15 3.32
CA THR A 61 4.81 13.88 3.88
C THR A 61 3.84 14.08 5.04
N ARG A 62 3.99 15.17 5.81
CA ARG A 62 3.08 15.54 6.89
C ARG A 62 1.74 16.04 6.34
N THR A 63 1.76 16.90 5.32
CA THR A 63 0.54 17.37 4.63
C THR A 63 -0.22 16.20 4.02
N LEU A 64 0.48 15.29 3.34
CA LEU A 64 -0.10 14.05 2.82
C LEU A 64 -0.73 13.19 3.90
N SER A 65 -0.05 13.03 5.04
CA SER A 65 -0.59 12.30 6.17
C SER A 65 -1.88 12.94 6.71
N MET A 66 -1.94 14.27 6.81
CA MET A 66 -3.15 14.98 7.24
C MET A 66 -4.32 14.85 6.25
N MET A 67 -4.03 14.83 4.95
CA MET A 67 -5.07 14.71 3.91
C MET A 67 -5.47 13.26 3.59
N SER A 68 -4.67 12.27 4.04
CA SER A 68 -4.82 10.86 3.68
C SER A 68 -6.20 10.28 4.00
N GLU A 69 -6.77 10.55 5.17
CA GLU A 69 -8.10 10.06 5.53
C GLU A 69 -9.15 10.48 4.49
N ARG A 70 -9.10 11.73 4.04
CA ARG A 70 -10.05 12.30 3.08
C ARG A 70 -9.82 11.80 1.66
N LEU A 71 -8.56 11.65 1.24
CA LEU A 71 -8.21 11.31 -0.15
C LEU A 71 -8.17 9.81 -0.41
N ILE A 72 -7.76 9.04 0.60
CA ILE A 72 -7.44 7.61 0.50
C ILE A 72 -8.44 6.76 1.28
N GLY A 73 -9.27 7.36 2.15
CA GLY A 73 -10.21 6.63 3.01
C GLY A 73 -9.52 5.84 4.13
N ARG A 74 -8.26 6.18 4.42
CA ARG A 74 -7.54 5.76 5.64
C ARG A 74 -6.40 6.67 5.98
N LYS A 75 -6.00 6.64 7.26
CA LYS A 75 -4.81 7.31 7.75
C LYS A 75 -3.55 6.64 7.21
N VAL A 76 -2.70 7.45 6.59
CA VAL A 76 -1.35 7.10 6.14
C VAL A 76 -0.36 7.91 6.96
N SER A 77 0.64 7.26 7.55
CA SER A 77 1.65 7.97 8.34
C SER A 77 2.71 8.64 7.45
N PRO A 78 3.42 9.68 7.92
CA PRO A 78 4.51 10.29 7.15
C PRO A 78 5.59 9.27 6.77
N THR A 79 5.88 8.31 7.66
CA THR A 79 6.81 7.20 7.40
C THR A 79 6.32 6.29 6.28
N GLU A 80 5.02 6.02 6.22
CA GLU A 80 4.44 5.21 5.16
C GLU A 80 4.50 5.91 3.80
N VAL A 81 4.28 7.23 3.75
CA VAL A 81 4.50 8.04 2.54
C VAL A 81 5.96 7.99 2.11
N SER A 82 6.90 8.15 3.05
CA SER A 82 8.34 8.05 2.76
C SER A 82 8.71 6.68 2.19
N ASN A 83 8.22 5.60 2.80
CA ASN A 83 8.45 4.23 2.32
C ASN A 83 7.84 3.97 0.94
N ALA A 84 6.66 4.53 0.66
CA ALA A 84 6.00 4.41 -0.65
C ALA A 84 6.84 5.05 -1.77
N ASN A 85 7.58 6.10 -1.44
CA ASN A 85 8.36 6.91 -2.37
C ASN A 85 9.85 6.57 -2.38
N LYS A 86 10.30 5.61 -1.56
CA LYS A 86 11.72 5.27 -1.40
C LYS A 86 12.39 4.91 -2.72
N GLU A 87 11.79 4.00 -3.49
CA GLU A 87 12.30 3.60 -4.82
C GLU A 87 12.44 4.80 -5.77
N LEU A 88 11.52 5.76 -5.66
CA LEU A 88 11.49 6.94 -6.51
C LEU A 88 12.55 7.96 -6.09
N ILE A 89 12.72 8.17 -4.77
CA ILE A 89 13.80 8.98 -4.21
C ILE A 89 15.14 8.41 -4.65
N ASP A 90 15.35 7.10 -4.51
CA ASP A 90 16.59 6.42 -4.92
C ASP A 90 16.86 6.60 -6.43
N ALA A 91 15.82 6.57 -7.27
CA ALA A 91 15.95 6.81 -8.71
C ALA A 91 16.31 8.27 -9.04
N VAL A 92 15.71 9.24 -8.35
CA VAL A 92 16.00 10.67 -8.54
C VAL A 92 17.44 10.98 -8.13
N GLU A 93 17.91 10.45 -7.01
CA GLU A 93 19.29 10.67 -6.54
C GLU A 93 20.33 10.04 -7.49
N LYS A 94 20.05 8.86 -8.04
CA LYS A 94 20.90 8.26 -9.09
C LYS A 94 20.95 9.08 -10.36
N TRP A 95 19.86 9.73 -10.75
CA TRP A 95 19.83 10.58 -11.95
C TRP A 95 20.62 11.89 -11.78
N ARG A 96 20.73 12.39 -10.55
CA ARG A 96 21.47 13.61 -10.22
C ARG A 96 23.00 13.44 -10.20
N THR A 97 23.48 12.21 -10.24
CA THR A 97 24.91 11.85 -10.22
C THR A 97 25.36 11.46 -11.63
#